data_AF-A0A359LYI8-F1
#
_entry.id   AF-A0A359LYI8-F1
#
_cell.length_a   1.000
_cell.length_b   1.000
_cell.length_c   1.000
_cell.angle_alpha   90.00
_cell.angle_beta   90.00
_cell.angle_gamma   90.00
#
_symmetry.space_group_name_H-M   'P 1'
#
loop_
_entity.id
_entity.type
_entity.pdbx_description
1 polymer ?
#
loop_
_entity_poly.entity_id
_entity_poly.type
_entity_poly.pdbx_seq_one_letter_code
_entity_poly.pdbx_strand_id
1 'polypeptide(L)'
;MARTLDRLTPITRALVPRGVRRCSPGAFALWLAPWFGLLAAGLYASWLCLYEGLNQTNMDNRFAFGLWIFLDLTVIAFGAGAFFSGFLLYVMKVKELRAVINSAVVIGLICYSGAVAILAIDVGQPLRAWFTFWHPNVHSMLTEVTFCITCYLVVLAIEYVPLVLKNRQLKQVPQLLVFEWELHKLMPVFALIGTLLSFFHQGSLGGLYGVLIGRPFAFREGFFLWPTTFFLFILSAAAVGPGFLALTTSCVEAIARRRLVTDAVYGKLGKISGWMLLVYVMWKSLDTLVWINGTSPRAGFSAFNFYQSPPFGTWVLFAEIVLFGFIPALMLLHKRTAGRRPFVLIAAALGCAGVALNRFVLTIQTLALPTLPFDEFMTYAPSWQESFAFLAVVAYGVILYSLSYRYLTLFPQERDLSENKRG
;
A
#
# COMPACT_ATOMS: atom_id res chain seq x y z
N MET A 1 32.67 23.02 -3.06
CA MET A 1 32.23 22.62 -1.71
C MET A 1 31.24 23.62 -1.07
N ALA A 2 31.32 24.92 -1.38
CA ALA A 2 30.49 25.98 -0.78
C ALA A 2 29.10 26.24 -1.43
N ARG A 3 28.99 26.20 -2.77
CA ARG A 3 27.85 26.81 -3.51
C ARG A 3 26.43 26.23 -3.30
N THR A 4 26.24 25.09 -2.63
CA THR A 4 24.90 24.51 -2.38
C THR A 4 24.49 24.43 -0.90
N LEU A 5 25.45 24.34 0.03
CA LEU A 5 25.16 24.45 1.46
C LEU A 5 24.88 25.90 1.87
N ASP A 6 25.43 26.88 1.14
CA ASP A 6 25.25 28.32 1.41
C ASP A 6 23.86 28.87 1.06
N ARG A 7 22.99 28.07 0.42
CA ARG A 7 21.61 28.46 0.08
C ARG A 7 20.57 28.00 1.11
N LEU A 8 20.99 27.32 2.18
CA LEU A 8 20.10 26.91 3.26
C LEU A 8 20.12 27.96 4.37
N THR A 9 18.96 28.37 4.85
CA THR A 9 18.86 29.21 6.04
C THR A 9 19.45 28.46 7.26
N PRO A 10 20.01 29.16 8.27
CA PRO A 10 20.61 28.53 9.45
C PRO A 10 19.69 27.52 10.12
N ILE A 11 18.40 27.87 10.26
CA ILE A 11 17.35 27.01 10.84
C ILE A 11 17.17 25.73 10.01
N THR A 12 17.09 25.85 8.68
CA THR A 12 16.94 24.68 7.80
C THR A 12 18.17 23.78 7.86
N ARG A 13 19.38 24.36 7.88
CA ARG A 13 20.64 23.62 7.99
C ARG A 13 20.75 22.86 9.33
N ALA A 14 20.13 23.38 10.38
CA ALA A 14 20.11 22.76 11.71
C ALA A 14 19.23 21.49 11.77
N LEU A 15 18.16 21.44 10.96
CA LEU A 15 17.22 20.31 10.88
C LEU A 15 17.64 19.22 9.88
N VAL A 16 18.36 19.58 8.82
CA VAL A 16 18.80 18.61 7.80
C VAL A 16 19.90 17.67 8.34
N PRO A 17 19.86 16.35 8.05
CA PRO A 17 20.89 15.40 8.47
C PRO A 17 22.31 15.81 8.04
N ARG A 18 23.34 15.39 8.80
CA ARG A 18 24.74 15.70 8.46
C ARG A 18 25.19 14.88 7.24
N GLY A 19 26.04 15.46 6.40
CA GLY A 19 26.65 14.78 5.25
C GLY A 19 25.78 14.72 3.98
N VAL A 20 24.48 14.98 4.09
CA VAL A 20 23.57 15.00 2.94
C VAL A 20 23.39 16.42 2.39
N ARG A 21 23.11 16.53 1.08
CA ARG A 21 22.77 17.83 0.46
C ARG A 21 21.28 17.84 0.13
N ARG A 22 20.62 18.95 0.44
CA ARG A 22 19.20 19.20 0.14
C ARG A 22 19.06 20.50 -0.65
N CYS A 23 17.93 20.67 -1.34
CA CYS A 23 17.63 21.89 -2.11
C CYS A 23 17.31 23.09 -1.20
N SER A 24 17.38 24.30 -1.75
CA SER A 24 17.01 25.52 -1.02
C SER A 24 15.55 25.47 -0.54
N PRO A 25 15.18 26.21 0.53
CA PRO A 25 13.80 26.22 1.02
C PRO A 25 12.79 26.66 -0.06
N GLY A 26 13.12 27.67 -0.88
CA GLY A 26 12.25 28.13 -1.95
C GLY A 26 12.00 27.09 -3.05
N ALA A 27 13.04 26.38 -3.50
CA ALA A 27 12.88 25.31 -4.48
C ALA A 27 12.05 24.14 -3.93
N PHE A 28 12.16 23.87 -2.63
CA PHE A 28 11.36 22.86 -1.96
C PHE A 28 9.90 23.28 -1.77
N ALA A 29 9.66 24.55 -1.43
CA ALA A 29 8.31 25.10 -1.37
C ALA A 29 7.62 25.03 -2.73
N LEU A 30 8.32 25.39 -3.82
CA LEU A 30 7.82 25.25 -5.19
C LEU A 30 7.53 23.80 -5.56
N TRP A 31 8.35 22.83 -5.11
CA TRP A 31 8.07 21.40 -5.28
C TRP A 31 6.79 20.97 -4.56
N LEU A 32 6.56 21.47 -3.34
CA LEU A 32 5.38 21.11 -2.54
C LEU A 32 4.10 21.82 -2.98
N ALA A 33 4.19 23.02 -3.58
CA ALA A 33 3.06 23.85 -3.97
C ALA A 33 1.97 23.11 -4.77
N PRO A 34 2.27 22.38 -5.87
CA PRO A 34 1.23 21.65 -6.61
C PRO A 34 0.56 20.56 -5.77
N TRP A 35 1.29 19.90 -4.88
CA TRP A 35 0.74 18.87 -4.00
C TRP A 35 -0.16 19.47 -2.92
N PHE A 36 0.19 20.63 -2.37
CA PHE A 36 -0.71 21.34 -1.46
C PHE A 36 -1.98 21.80 -2.17
N GLY A 37 -1.89 22.25 -3.42
CA GLY A 37 -3.07 22.59 -4.23
C GLY A 37 -3.98 21.37 -4.44
N LEU A 38 -3.39 20.21 -4.79
CA LEU A 38 -4.14 18.97 -4.98
C LEU A 38 -4.76 18.47 -3.67
N LEU A 39 -4.03 18.55 -2.55
CA LEU A 39 -4.54 18.23 -1.23
C LEU A 39 -5.73 19.13 -0.85
N ALA A 40 -5.63 20.45 -1.09
CA ALA A 40 -6.72 21.39 -0.82
C ALA A 40 -7.97 21.07 -1.65
N ALA A 41 -7.81 20.75 -2.94
CA ALA A 41 -8.92 20.35 -3.81
C ALA A 41 -9.59 19.05 -3.33
N GLY A 42 -8.80 18.05 -2.94
CA GLY A 42 -9.34 16.81 -2.40
C GLY A 42 -9.95 16.94 -1.01
N LEU A 43 -9.44 17.84 -0.15
CA LEU A 43 -10.07 18.18 1.12
C LEU A 43 -11.42 18.87 0.90
N TYR A 44 -11.53 19.73 -0.11
CA TYR A 44 -12.81 20.34 -0.49
C TYR A 44 -13.81 19.29 -1.00
N ALA A 45 -13.38 18.37 -1.87
CA ALA A 45 -14.20 17.23 -2.29
C ALA A 45 -14.66 16.35 -1.12
N SER A 46 -13.76 16.08 -0.17
CA SER A 46 -14.05 15.33 1.05
C SER A 46 -15.05 16.06 1.94
N TRP A 47 -14.90 17.38 2.09
CA TRP A 47 -15.83 18.22 2.82
C TRP A 47 -17.23 18.18 2.22
N LEU A 48 -17.37 18.26 0.89
CA LEU A 48 -18.67 18.12 0.23
C LEU A 48 -19.33 16.76 0.55
N CYS A 49 -18.58 15.67 0.50
CA CYS A 49 -19.12 14.34 0.84
C CYS A 49 -19.55 14.23 2.31
N LEU A 50 -18.83 14.89 3.23
CA LEU A 50 -19.17 14.89 4.66
C LEU A 50 -20.31 15.84 5.02
N TYR A 51 -20.46 16.95 4.29
CA TYR A 51 -21.45 17.99 4.57
C TYR A 51 -22.77 17.75 3.82
N GLU A 52 -22.72 17.49 2.52
CA GLU A 52 -23.90 17.23 1.68
C GLU A 52 -24.30 15.75 1.66
N GLY A 53 -23.37 14.86 2.06
CA GLY A 53 -23.56 13.41 2.08
C GLY A 53 -22.89 12.68 0.91
N LEU A 54 -22.97 11.35 0.93
CA LEU A 54 -22.38 10.48 -0.11
C LEU A 54 -23.11 10.57 -1.46
N ASN A 55 -24.23 11.30 -1.55
CA ASN A 55 -24.90 11.62 -2.82
C ASN A 55 -24.02 12.44 -3.79
N GLN A 56 -22.90 12.99 -3.31
CA GLN A 56 -21.88 13.65 -4.12
C GLN A 56 -20.99 12.66 -4.90
N THR A 57 -21.07 11.38 -4.58
CA THR A 57 -20.35 10.32 -5.27
C THR A 57 -21.22 9.73 -6.38
N ASN A 58 -20.62 8.95 -7.28
CA ASN A 58 -21.39 8.14 -8.23
C ASN A 58 -21.72 6.75 -7.68
N MET A 59 -21.66 6.57 -6.36
CA MET A 59 -22.08 5.34 -5.70
C MET A 59 -23.61 5.27 -5.67
N ASP A 60 -24.12 4.05 -5.69
CA ASP A 60 -25.53 3.75 -5.58
C ASP A 60 -25.72 2.43 -4.81
N ASN A 61 -26.95 1.92 -4.77
CA ASN A 61 -27.27 0.66 -4.08
C ASN A 61 -26.57 -0.57 -4.69
N ARG A 62 -26.02 -0.47 -5.91
CA ARG A 62 -25.20 -1.50 -6.53
C ARG A 62 -23.73 -1.31 -6.18
N PHE A 63 -23.21 -0.13 -6.44
CA PHE A 63 -21.81 0.24 -6.26
C PHE A 63 -21.60 0.93 -4.91
N ALA A 64 -21.98 0.23 -3.84
CA ALA A 64 -21.89 0.70 -2.46
C ALA A 64 -20.46 0.87 -1.92
N PHE A 65 -19.44 0.55 -2.73
CA PHE A 65 -18.02 0.74 -2.41
C PHE A 65 -17.28 1.64 -3.41
N GLY A 66 -17.62 1.52 -4.71
CA GLY A 66 -17.07 2.35 -5.78
C GLY A 66 -15.53 2.43 -5.78
N LEU A 67 -15.04 3.63 -6.08
CA LEU A 67 -13.62 3.95 -6.16
C LEU A 67 -12.92 3.88 -4.80
N TRP A 68 -13.63 4.24 -3.72
CA TRP A 68 -13.08 4.37 -2.38
C TRP A 68 -12.41 3.08 -1.93
N ILE A 69 -13.16 1.98 -1.87
CA ILE A 69 -12.62 0.71 -1.39
C ILE A 69 -11.68 0.08 -2.41
N PHE A 70 -11.93 0.21 -3.72
CA PHE A 70 -10.99 -0.28 -4.73
C PHE A 70 -9.57 0.28 -4.49
N LEU A 71 -9.46 1.60 -4.40
CA LEU A 71 -8.18 2.26 -4.25
C LEU A 71 -7.62 2.13 -2.84
N ASP A 72 -8.48 2.12 -1.82
CA ASP A 72 -8.09 1.85 -0.43
C ASP A 72 -7.38 0.49 -0.30
N LEU A 73 -8.02 -0.57 -0.78
CA LEU A 73 -7.44 -1.93 -0.81
C LEU A 73 -6.11 -1.99 -1.57
N THR A 74 -5.98 -1.19 -2.63
CA THR A 74 -4.76 -1.11 -3.44
C THR A 74 -3.64 -0.42 -2.67
N VAL A 75 -3.91 0.74 -2.06
CA VAL A 75 -2.94 1.51 -1.27
C VAL A 75 -2.50 0.75 -0.03
N ILE A 76 -3.43 0.09 0.67
CA ILE A 76 -3.14 -0.77 1.82
C ILE A 76 -2.24 -1.94 1.42
N ALA A 77 -2.50 -2.58 0.28
CA ALA A 77 -1.65 -3.67 -0.21
C ALA A 77 -0.24 -3.19 -0.56
N PHE A 78 -0.08 -1.99 -1.12
CA PHE A 78 1.23 -1.40 -1.38
C PHE A 78 1.97 -1.01 -0.09
N GLY A 79 1.24 -0.51 0.91
CA GLY A 79 1.76 -0.18 2.24
C GLY A 79 2.23 -1.40 3.05
N ALA A 80 1.80 -2.60 2.69
CA ALA A 80 2.18 -3.84 3.38
C ALA A 80 3.69 -4.15 3.34
N GLY A 81 4.43 -3.51 2.42
CA GLY A 81 5.89 -3.62 2.37
C GLY A 81 6.60 -3.17 3.65
N ALA A 82 6.01 -2.29 4.46
CA ALA A 82 6.59 -1.78 5.70
C ALA A 82 6.87 -2.89 6.72
N PHE A 83 5.83 -3.61 7.14
CA PHE A 83 5.97 -4.67 8.14
C PHE A 83 6.59 -5.93 7.55
N PHE A 84 6.31 -6.29 6.29
CA PHE A 84 7.00 -7.45 5.68
C PHE A 84 8.50 -7.20 5.62
N SER A 85 8.94 -5.98 5.31
CA SER A 85 10.36 -5.62 5.36
C SER A 85 10.91 -5.61 6.79
N GLY A 86 10.11 -5.18 7.78
CA GLY A 86 10.43 -5.27 9.21
C GLY A 86 10.60 -6.71 9.68
N PHE A 87 9.66 -7.60 9.37
CA PHE A 87 9.71 -9.02 9.64
C PHE A 87 10.93 -9.68 9.00
N LEU A 88 11.15 -9.42 7.70
CA LEU A 88 12.30 -9.96 6.98
C LEU A 88 13.63 -9.49 7.60
N LEU A 89 13.70 -8.23 8.05
CA LEU A 89 14.90 -7.68 8.67
C LEU A 89 15.13 -8.20 10.10
N TYR A 90 14.14 -8.09 10.97
CA TYR A 90 14.27 -8.34 12.41
C TYR A 90 14.11 -9.82 12.77
N VAL A 91 13.21 -10.54 12.10
CA VAL A 91 12.94 -11.97 12.35
C VAL A 91 13.77 -12.84 11.43
N MET A 92 13.69 -12.64 10.12
CA MET A 92 14.43 -13.46 9.13
C MET A 92 15.88 -13.00 8.90
N LYS A 93 16.33 -11.92 9.57
CA LYS A 93 17.72 -11.42 9.55
C LYS A 93 18.25 -11.05 8.15
N VAL A 94 17.39 -10.60 7.24
CA VAL A 94 17.76 -10.11 5.90
C VAL A 94 18.34 -8.70 6.00
N LYS A 95 19.67 -8.61 6.20
CA LYS A 95 20.37 -7.36 6.56
C LYS A 95 20.31 -6.27 5.48
N GLU A 96 20.16 -6.64 4.21
CA GLU A 96 20.11 -5.72 3.08
C GLU A 96 18.91 -4.76 3.16
N LEU A 97 17.82 -5.18 3.82
CA LEU A 97 16.62 -4.34 4.01
C LEU A 97 16.87 -3.17 4.95
N ARG A 98 17.94 -3.19 5.75
CA ARG A 98 18.33 -2.04 6.59
C ARG A 98 18.55 -0.76 5.78
N ALA A 99 18.89 -0.89 4.49
CA ALA A 99 19.09 0.24 3.58
C ALA A 99 17.79 1.01 3.28
N VAL A 100 16.63 0.36 3.39
CA VAL A 100 15.32 0.89 2.96
C VAL A 100 14.26 0.85 4.05
N ILE A 101 14.55 0.27 5.22
CA ILE A 101 13.57 0.06 6.29
C ILE A 101 12.88 1.35 6.75
N ASN A 102 13.63 2.45 6.88
CA ASN A 102 13.05 3.73 7.30
C ASN A 102 12.07 4.27 6.23
N SER A 103 12.42 4.13 4.94
CA SER A 103 11.52 4.48 3.84
C SER A 103 10.26 3.59 3.85
N ALA A 104 10.42 2.29 4.10
CA ALA A 104 9.32 1.35 4.19
C ALA A 104 8.32 1.73 5.30
N VAL A 105 8.80 2.07 6.51
CA VAL A 105 7.94 2.53 7.62
C VAL A 105 7.17 3.80 7.26
N VAL A 106 7.82 4.78 6.63
CA VAL A 106 7.14 6.02 6.20
C VAL A 106 6.07 5.73 5.15
N ILE A 107 6.37 4.88 4.17
CA ILE A 107 5.39 4.47 3.15
C ILE A 107 4.22 3.72 3.79
N GLY A 108 4.50 2.78 4.71
CA GLY A 108 3.47 2.08 5.47
C GLY A 108 2.56 3.03 6.22
N LEU A 109 3.13 3.98 6.97
CA LEU A 109 2.38 5.01 7.68
C LEU A 109 1.49 5.80 6.72
N ILE A 110 2.04 6.30 5.62
CA ILE A 110 1.30 7.08 4.60
C ILE A 110 0.12 6.29 4.04
N CYS A 111 0.38 5.05 3.61
CA CYS A 111 -0.64 4.21 2.99
C CYS A 111 -1.79 3.93 3.97
N TYR A 112 -1.47 3.59 5.21
CA TYR A 112 -2.49 3.22 6.21
C TYR A 112 -3.20 4.43 6.82
N SER A 113 -2.52 5.55 7.07
CA SER A 113 -3.18 6.77 7.53
C SER A 113 -4.05 7.38 6.44
N GLY A 114 -3.60 7.34 5.18
CA GLY A 114 -4.37 7.77 4.02
C GLY A 114 -5.62 6.92 3.79
N ALA A 115 -5.48 5.61 3.89
CA ALA A 115 -6.57 4.64 3.89
C ALA A 115 -7.64 4.96 4.95
N VAL A 116 -7.22 5.08 6.22
CA VAL A 116 -8.12 5.41 7.33
C VAL A 116 -8.80 6.77 7.13
N ALA A 117 -8.11 7.76 6.57
CA ALA A 117 -8.69 9.06 6.29
C ALA A 117 -9.80 8.98 5.22
N ILE A 118 -9.63 8.15 4.18
CA ILE A 118 -10.66 7.92 3.17
C ILE A 118 -11.83 7.13 3.74
N LEU A 119 -11.56 6.09 4.53
CA LEU A 119 -12.61 5.30 5.19
C LEU A 119 -13.49 6.17 6.11
N ALA A 120 -12.92 7.20 6.76
CA ALA A 120 -13.70 8.14 7.55
C ALA A 120 -14.73 8.92 6.71
N ILE A 121 -14.47 9.12 5.41
CA ILE A 121 -15.42 9.74 4.48
C ILE A 121 -16.41 8.70 3.98
N ASP A 122 -15.91 7.55 3.52
CA ASP A 122 -16.69 6.47 2.89
C ASP A 122 -17.74 5.84 3.83
N VAL A 123 -17.47 5.80 5.14
CA VAL A 123 -18.44 5.33 6.15
C VAL A 123 -19.70 6.21 6.23
N GLY A 124 -19.66 7.45 5.71
CA GLY A 124 -20.78 8.38 5.66
C GLY A 124 -21.18 9.01 7.01
N GLN A 125 -20.99 8.31 8.13
CA GLN A 125 -21.20 8.83 9.49
C GLN A 125 -19.96 8.64 10.37
N PRO A 126 -18.83 9.33 10.08
CA PRO A 126 -17.58 9.16 10.83
C PRO A 126 -17.70 9.40 12.34
N LEU A 127 -18.59 10.31 12.76
CA LEU A 127 -18.82 10.59 14.18
C LEU A 127 -19.37 9.39 14.96
N ARG A 128 -19.91 8.39 14.26
CA ARG A 128 -20.41 7.14 14.85
C ARG A 128 -19.47 5.96 14.65
N ALA A 129 -18.32 6.15 14.01
CA ALA A 129 -17.36 5.06 13.78
C ALA A 129 -16.89 4.41 15.09
N TRP A 130 -16.89 5.14 16.21
CA TRP A 130 -16.51 4.60 17.51
C TRP A 130 -17.44 3.48 18.01
N PHE A 131 -18.71 3.44 17.57
CA PHE A 131 -19.66 2.40 17.95
C PHE A 131 -19.18 1.00 17.54
N THR A 132 -18.43 0.87 16.44
CA THR A 132 -17.87 -0.41 16.00
C THR A 132 -16.92 -1.01 17.03
N PHE A 133 -16.22 -0.17 17.83
CA PHE A 133 -15.33 -0.66 18.88
C PHE A 133 -16.07 -1.06 20.16
N TRP A 134 -17.19 -0.39 20.45
CA TRP A 134 -17.96 -0.64 21.68
C TRP A 134 -19.03 -1.73 21.50
N HIS A 135 -19.58 -1.88 20.30
CA HIS A 135 -20.60 -2.86 19.93
C HIS A 135 -20.19 -3.66 18.68
N PRO A 136 -19.09 -4.43 18.75
CA PRO A 136 -18.57 -5.16 17.61
C PRO A 136 -19.51 -6.31 17.19
N ASN A 137 -19.79 -6.42 15.90
CA ASN A 137 -20.38 -7.63 15.33
C ASN A 137 -19.26 -8.61 14.95
N VAL A 138 -18.98 -9.58 15.82
CA VAL A 138 -17.89 -10.56 15.65
C VAL A 138 -18.04 -11.49 14.46
N HIS A 139 -19.21 -11.51 13.79
CA HIS A 139 -19.42 -12.24 12.55
C HIS A 139 -19.07 -11.44 11.30
N SER A 140 -18.79 -10.14 11.44
CA SER A 140 -18.46 -9.24 10.33
C SER A 140 -16.95 -9.15 10.12
N MET A 141 -16.49 -9.49 8.91
CA MET A 141 -15.10 -9.27 8.49
C MET A 141 -14.72 -7.78 8.59
N LEU A 142 -15.66 -6.85 8.39
CA LEU A 142 -15.40 -5.42 8.53
C LEU A 142 -15.06 -5.04 9.98
N THR A 143 -15.65 -5.71 10.97
CA THR A 143 -15.30 -5.47 12.37
C THR A 143 -13.85 -5.87 12.64
N GLU A 144 -13.41 -7.02 12.16
CA GLU A 144 -12.00 -7.43 12.26
C GLU A 144 -11.06 -6.44 11.54
N VAL A 145 -11.43 -6.01 10.33
CA VAL A 145 -10.70 -4.99 9.55
C VAL A 145 -10.56 -3.70 10.34
N THR A 146 -11.63 -3.17 10.93
CA THR A 146 -11.63 -1.93 11.71
C THR A 146 -10.70 -2.01 12.92
N PHE A 147 -10.77 -3.09 13.71
CA PHE A 147 -9.86 -3.26 14.85
C PHE A 147 -8.40 -3.39 14.40
N CYS A 148 -8.13 -4.26 13.44
CA CYS A 148 -6.76 -4.53 13.01
C CYS A 148 -6.12 -3.30 12.37
N ILE A 149 -6.83 -2.55 11.51
CA ILE A 149 -6.27 -1.35 10.87
C ILE A 149 -5.99 -0.24 11.88
N THR A 150 -6.86 -0.03 12.87
CA THR A 150 -6.68 0.99 13.90
C THR A 150 -5.50 0.64 14.81
N CYS A 151 -5.44 -0.59 15.34
CA CYS A 151 -4.30 -1.03 16.14
C CYS A 151 -2.99 -1.01 15.34
N TYR A 152 -3.05 -1.40 14.07
CA TYR A 152 -1.87 -1.41 13.22
C TYR A 152 -1.37 0.01 12.88
N LEU A 153 -2.27 0.97 12.67
CA LEU A 153 -1.89 2.37 12.49
C LEU A 153 -1.18 2.93 13.73
N VAL A 154 -1.59 2.53 14.94
CA VAL A 154 -0.88 2.87 16.17
C VAL A 154 0.53 2.26 16.18
N VAL A 155 0.69 1.00 15.79
CA VAL A 155 2.01 0.36 15.68
C VAL A 155 2.90 1.09 14.67
N LEU A 156 2.38 1.45 13.49
CA LEU A 156 3.11 2.23 12.49
C LEU A 156 3.51 3.62 13.00
N ALA A 157 2.64 4.29 13.76
CA ALA A 157 2.97 5.55 14.40
C ALA A 157 4.12 5.37 15.41
N ILE A 158 4.07 4.32 16.23
CA ILE A 158 5.15 3.98 17.17
C ILE A 158 6.46 3.68 16.43
N GLU A 159 6.45 2.95 15.31
CA GLU A 159 7.64 2.69 14.50
C GLU A 159 8.18 3.96 13.83
N TYR A 160 7.31 4.92 13.48
CA TYR A 160 7.71 6.20 12.89
C TYR A 160 8.35 7.16 13.91
N VAL A 161 7.94 7.12 15.18
CA VAL A 161 8.44 8.03 16.23
C VAL A 161 9.98 8.02 16.34
N PRO A 162 10.69 6.87 16.45
CA PRO A 162 12.14 6.84 16.47
C PRO A 162 12.81 7.50 15.26
N LEU A 163 12.19 7.45 14.07
CA LEU A 163 12.72 8.14 12.89
C LEU A 163 12.67 9.66 13.06
N VAL A 164 11.59 10.18 13.66
CA VAL A 164 11.42 11.59 13.96
C VAL A 164 12.39 12.03 15.06
N LEU A 165 12.47 11.28 16.16
CA LEU A 165 13.36 11.56 17.29
C LEU A 165 14.85 11.53 16.91
N LYS A 166 15.19 10.83 15.81
CA LYS A 166 16.55 10.86 15.24
C LYS A 166 16.97 12.20 14.64
N ASN A 167 16.05 13.16 14.53
CA ASN A 167 16.37 14.51 14.07
C ASN A 167 17.38 15.19 15.02
N ARG A 168 18.33 15.91 14.43
CA ARG A 168 19.45 16.57 15.11
C ARG A 168 19.04 17.56 16.21
N GLN A 169 17.90 18.22 16.06
CA GLN A 169 17.42 19.16 17.07
C GLN A 169 16.77 18.43 18.25
N LEU A 170 15.98 17.39 17.96
CA LEU A 170 15.31 16.60 18.99
C LEU A 170 16.31 15.76 19.81
N LYS A 171 17.38 15.29 19.18
CA LYS A 171 18.50 14.61 19.86
C LYS A 171 19.25 15.48 20.87
N GLN A 172 19.06 16.80 20.89
CA GLN A 172 19.69 17.65 21.91
C GLN A 172 18.96 17.58 23.26
N VAL A 173 17.71 17.10 23.27
CA VAL A 173 16.91 16.95 24.49
C VAL A 173 17.19 15.57 25.10
N PRO A 174 17.79 15.46 26.30
CA PRO A 174 18.19 14.18 26.88
C PRO A 174 17.04 13.21 27.10
N GLN A 175 15.86 13.71 27.50
CA GLN A 175 14.66 12.91 27.71
C GLN A 175 14.21 12.20 26.42
N LEU A 176 14.29 12.88 25.27
CA LEU A 176 13.91 12.32 23.98
C LEU A 176 14.91 11.27 23.48
N LEU A 177 16.20 11.41 23.83
CA LEU A 177 17.22 10.40 23.53
C LEU A 177 16.98 9.11 24.31
N VAL A 178 16.70 9.21 25.61
CA VAL A 178 16.38 8.04 26.45
C VAL A 178 15.12 7.35 25.92
N PHE A 179 14.09 8.12 25.58
CA PHE A 179 12.87 7.57 25.01
C PHE A 179 13.10 6.89 23.65
N GLU A 180 13.88 7.49 22.74
CA GLU A 180 14.30 6.85 21.46
C GLU A 180 14.99 5.51 21.71
N TRP A 181 15.89 5.45 22.69
CA TRP A 181 16.65 4.25 23.03
C TRP A 181 15.77 3.13 23.56
N GLU A 182 14.85 3.43 24.48
CA GLU A 182 13.92 2.44 25.03
C GLU A 182 12.93 1.94 23.96
N LEU A 183 12.42 2.84 23.12
CA LEU A 183 11.59 2.44 21.97
C LEU A 183 12.36 1.50 21.03
N HIS A 184 13.63 1.79 20.75
CA HIS A 184 14.44 0.96 19.87
C HIS A 184 14.59 -0.49 20.35
N LYS A 185 14.64 -0.73 21.67
CA LYS A 185 14.68 -2.08 22.23
C LYS A 185 13.38 -2.85 22.00
N LEU A 186 12.24 -2.15 21.97
CA LEU A 186 10.90 -2.74 21.80
C LEU A 186 10.51 -2.93 20.32
N MET A 187 11.27 -2.37 19.36
CA MET A 187 10.96 -2.48 17.93
C MET A 187 10.75 -3.91 17.41
N PRO A 188 11.52 -4.94 17.83
CA PRO A 188 11.25 -6.31 17.40
C PRO A 188 9.86 -6.81 17.83
N VAL A 189 9.39 -6.42 19.03
CA VAL A 189 8.06 -6.79 19.54
C VAL A 189 6.98 -6.09 18.72
N PHE A 190 7.13 -4.78 18.49
CA PHE A 190 6.20 -4.02 17.64
C PHE A 190 6.17 -4.53 16.20
N ALA A 191 7.31 -4.91 15.63
CA ALA A 191 7.37 -5.50 14.30
C ALA A 191 6.62 -6.84 14.23
N LEU A 192 6.68 -7.68 15.27
CA LEU A 192 5.94 -8.94 15.34
C LEU A 192 4.43 -8.69 15.50
N ILE A 193 4.04 -7.80 16.42
CA ILE A 193 2.64 -7.40 16.61
C ILE A 193 2.09 -6.80 15.31
N GLY A 194 2.84 -5.91 14.66
CA GLY A 194 2.48 -5.30 13.40
C GLY A 194 2.33 -6.32 12.27
N THR A 195 3.20 -7.34 12.23
CA THR A 195 3.09 -8.44 11.26
C THR A 195 1.82 -9.26 11.49
N LEU A 196 1.48 -9.57 12.75
CA LEU A 196 0.26 -10.28 13.09
C LEU A 196 -1.00 -9.48 12.75
N LEU A 197 -1.06 -8.20 13.18
CA LEU A 197 -2.18 -7.32 12.89
C LEU A 197 -2.35 -7.11 11.39
N SER A 198 -1.25 -6.95 10.64
CA SER A 198 -1.36 -6.81 9.20
C SER A 198 -1.72 -8.12 8.50
N PHE A 199 -1.35 -9.29 9.03
CA PHE A 199 -1.82 -10.57 8.50
C PHE A 199 -3.35 -10.64 8.56
N PHE A 200 -3.93 -10.39 9.73
CA PHE A 200 -5.39 -10.43 9.92
C PHE A 200 -6.12 -9.33 9.17
N HIS A 201 -5.58 -8.12 9.15
CA HIS A 201 -6.17 -7.03 8.38
C HIS A 201 -6.20 -7.33 6.88
N GLN A 202 -5.05 -7.67 6.28
CA GLN A 202 -4.96 -7.99 4.85
C GLN A 202 -5.83 -9.20 4.52
N GLY A 203 -5.83 -10.21 5.40
CA GLY A 203 -6.67 -11.37 5.26
C GLY A 203 -8.14 -11.02 5.25
N SER A 204 -8.62 -10.27 6.24
CA SER A 204 -10.03 -9.93 6.39
C SER A 204 -10.55 -9.05 5.25
N LEU A 205 -9.70 -8.19 4.67
CA LEU A 205 -10.05 -7.45 3.46
C LEU A 205 -10.35 -8.38 2.26
N GLY A 206 -9.59 -9.47 2.11
CA GLY A 206 -9.91 -10.52 1.14
C GLY A 206 -11.08 -11.39 1.56
N GLY A 207 -11.18 -11.67 2.85
CA GLY A 207 -12.23 -12.43 3.49
C GLY A 207 -13.61 -11.84 3.23
N LEU A 208 -13.74 -10.51 3.32
CA LEU A 208 -14.95 -9.75 3.06
C LEU A 208 -15.63 -10.17 1.75
N TYR A 209 -14.86 -10.37 0.67
CA TYR A 209 -15.38 -10.78 -0.64
C TYR A 209 -15.67 -12.28 -0.70
N GLY A 210 -14.78 -13.09 -0.12
CA GLY A 210 -14.89 -14.55 -0.17
C GLY A 210 -16.10 -15.10 0.57
N VAL A 211 -16.61 -14.39 1.58
CA VAL A 211 -17.80 -14.79 2.35
C VAL A 211 -19.14 -14.34 1.72
N LEU A 212 -19.12 -13.62 0.59
CA LEU A 212 -20.34 -13.13 -0.08
C LEU A 212 -21.04 -14.24 -0.86
N ILE A 213 -21.79 -15.10 -0.17
CA ILE A 213 -22.54 -16.22 -0.78
C ILE A 213 -23.47 -15.73 -1.91
N GLY A 214 -24.08 -14.55 -1.75
CA GLY A 214 -24.95 -13.94 -2.76
C GLY A 214 -24.21 -13.39 -4.01
N ARG A 215 -22.88 -13.47 -4.06
CA ARG A 215 -22.04 -13.02 -5.19
C ARG A 215 -21.13 -14.18 -5.64
N PRO A 216 -21.65 -15.15 -6.43
CA PRO A 216 -20.90 -16.36 -6.81
C PRO A 216 -19.57 -16.09 -7.54
N PHE A 217 -19.43 -14.92 -8.17
CA PHE A 217 -18.17 -14.49 -8.78
C PHE A 217 -17.02 -14.33 -7.76
N ALA A 218 -17.30 -13.69 -6.63
CA ALA A 218 -16.32 -13.40 -5.58
C ALA A 218 -16.28 -14.47 -4.49
N PHE A 219 -17.39 -15.17 -4.26
CA PHE A 219 -17.51 -16.21 -3.25
C PHE A 219 -16.40 -17.27 -3.41
N ARG A 220 -15.74 -17.59 -2.31
CA ARG A 220 -14.74 -18.67 -2.25
C ARG A 220 -14.94 -19.47 -0.98
N GLU A 221 -14.73 -20.77 -1.10
CA GLU A 221 -14.66 -21.67 0.05
C GLU A 221 -13.23 -21.65 0.61
N GLY A 222 -13.03 -22.16 1.82
CA GLY A 222 -11.70 -22.14 2.43
C GLY A 222 -11.61 -22.92 3.72
N PHE A 223 -10.64 -22.54 4.56
CA PHE A 223 -10.36 -23.21 5.81
C PHE A 223 -11.19 -22.59 6.94
N PHE A 224 -12.10 -23.38 7.51
CA PHE A 224 -12.99 -22.95 8.58
C PHE A 224 -13.79 -21.69 8.18
N LEU A 225 -13.66 -20.59 8.92
CA LEU A 225 -14.31 -19.31 8.62
C LEU A 225 -13.55 -18.44 7.60
N TRP A 226 -12.31 -18.80 7.23
CA TRP A 226 -11.50 -18.01 6.31
C TRP A 226 -11.57 -18.56 4.87
N PRO A 227 -12.17 -17.82 3.93
CA PRO A 227 -12.17 -18.21 2.52
C PRO A 227 -10.74 -18.13 1.95
N THR A 228 -10.45 -18.82 0.85
CA THR A 228 -9.12 -18.76 0.20
C THR A 228 -8.68 -17.33 -0.13
N THR A 229 -9.61 -16.42 -0.44
CA THR A 229 -9.31 -14.99 -0.68
C THR A 229 -8.63 -14.32 0.50
N PHE A 230 -8.89 -14.77 1.74
CA PHE A 230 -8.20 -14.29 2.93
C PHE A 230 -6.68 -14.46 2.79
N PHE A 231 -6.24 -15.69 2.52
CA PHE A 231 -4.82 -15.98 2.36
C PHE A 231 -4.22 -15.35 1.09
N LEU A 232 -4.99 -15.29 0.00
CA LEU A 232 -4.54 -14.69 -1.25
C LEU A 232 -4.30 -13.17 -1.11
N PHE A 233 -5.09 -12.46 -0.30
CA PHE A 233 -4.86 -11.03 -0.06
C PHE A 233 -3.58 -10.78 0.72
N ILE A 234 -3.29 -11.62 1.70
CA ILE A 234 -2.04 -11.58 2.46
C ILE A 234 -0.87 -11.82 1.53
N LEU A 235 -0.90 -12.91 0.76
CA LEU A 235 0.18 -13.28 -0.17
C LEU A 235 0.41 -12.22 -1.25
N SER A 236 -0.65 -11.65 -1.83
CA SER A 236 -0.54 -10.60 -2.84
C SER A 236 0.09 -9.33 -2.29
N ALA A 237 -0.38 -8.83 -1.14
CA ALA A 237 0.18 -7.64 -0.50
C ALA A 237 1.65 -7.83 -0.10
N ALA A 238 1.95 -9.00 0.46
CA ALA A 238 3.30 -9.42 0.82
C ALA A 238 4.24 -9.47 -0.40
N ALA A 239 3.74 -9.98 -1.53
CA ALA A 239 4.51 -10.12 -2.76
C ALA A 239 4.88 -8.76 -3.40
N VAL A 240 3.95 -7.80 -3.43
CA VAL A 240 4.19 -6.51 -4.08
C VAL A 240 4.90 -5.48 -3.20
N GLY A 241 4.81 -5.60 -1.88
CA GLY A 241 5.42 -4.66 -0.93
C GLY A 241 6.90 -4.33 -1.22
N PRO A 242 7.80 -5.32 -1.36
CA PRO A 242 9.21 -5.05 -1.69
C PRO A 242 9.39 -4.44 -3.10
N GLY A 243 8.56 -4.81 -4.06
CA GLY A 243 8.55 -4.23 -5.40
C GLY A 243 8.13 -2.77 -5.39
N PHE A 244 7.08 -2.42 -4.64
CA PHE A 244 6.63 -1.06 -4.45
C PHE A 244 7.68 -0.20 -3.75
N LEU A 245 8.40 -0.75 -2.77
CA LEU A 245 9.53 -0.09 -2.13
C LEU A 245 10.68 0.18 -3.11
N ALA A 246 10.95 -0.75 -4.03
CA ALA A 246 11.92 -0.53 -5.10
C ALA A 246 11.47 0.58 -6.07
N LEU A 247 10.21 0.60 -6.48
CA LEU A 247 9.66 1.63 -7.35
C LEU A 247 9.75 3.02 -6.71
N THR A 248 9.24 3.18 -5.49
CA THR A 248 9.26 4.45 -4.75
C THR A 248 10.69 4.92 -4.51
N THR A 249 11.61 4.03 -4.11
CA THR A 249 13.03 4.38 -3.95
C THR A 249 13.63 4.86 -5.27
N SER A 250 13.36 4.18 -6.39
CA SER A 250 13.86 4.58 -7.71
C SER A 250 13.27 5.93 -8.17
N CYS A 251 11.98 6.17 -7.91
CA CYS A 251 11.35 7.47 -8.18
C CYS A 251 12.04 8.60 -7.41
N VAL A 252 12.33 8.38 -6.12
CA VAL A 252 13.00 9.37 -5.27
C VAL A 252 14.44 9.58 -5.75
N GLU A 253 15.16 8.53 -6.13
CA GLU A 253 16.49 8.62 -6.74
C GLU A 253 16.50 9.45 -8.03
N ALA A 254 15.48 9.25 -8.89
CA ALA A 254 15.32 10.00 -10.13
C ALA A 254 15.03 11.48 -9.88
N ILE A 255 14.10 11.79 -8.97
CA ILE A 255 13.73 13.17 -8.59
C ILE A 255 14.91 13.88 -7.92
N ALA A 256 15.57 13.21 -6.96
CA ALA A 256 16.72 13.76 -6.25
C ALA A 256 18.01 13.77 -7.10
N ARG A 257 18.01 13.09 -8.26
CA ARG A 257 19.15 12.86 -9.16
C ARG A 257 20.36 12.28 -8.45
N ARG A 258 20.14 11.33 -7.54
CA ARG A 258 21.16 10.73 -6.65
C ARG A 258 20.88 9.25 -6.44
N ARG A 259 21.94 8.49 -6.16
CA ARG A 259 21.81 7.13 -5.66
C ARG A 259 21.64 7.17 -4.14
N LEU A 260 20.60 6.52 -3.64
CA LEU A 260 20.20 6.40 -2.24
C LEU A 260 20.51 5.00 -1.72
N VAL A 261 20.42 4.00 -2.60
CA VAL A 261 20.72 2.59 -2.29
C VAL A 261 21.55 1.94 -3.41
N THR A 262 22.21 0.83 -3.08
CA THR A 262 23.00 0.05 -4.05
C THR A 262 22.10 -0.81 -4.97
N ASP A 263 22.59 -1.13 -6.17
CA ASP A 263 21.88 -2.01 -7.12
C ASP A 263 21.66 -3.43 -6.54
N ALA A 264 22.50 -3.87 -5.60
CA ALA A 264 22.30 -5.11 -4.85
C ALA A 264 21.01 -5.11 -4.01
N VAL A 265 20.63 -3.97 -3.43
CA VAL A 265 19.37 -3.84 -2.67
C VAL A 265 18.18 -4.02 -3.60
N TYR A 266 18.19 -3.39 -4.78
CA TYR A 266 17.16 -3.60 -5.80
C TYR A 266 17.06 -5.07 -6.21
N GLY A 267 18.19 -5.73 -6.47
CA GLY A 267 18.20 -7.16 -6.81
C GLY A 267 17.63 -8.05 -5.71
N LYS A 268 17.91 -7.73 -4.43
CA LYS A 268 17.38 -8.46 -3.28
C LYS A 268 15.88 -8.25 -3.10
N LEU A 269 15.40 -7.01 -3.14
CA LEU A 269 13.98 -6.68 -3.10
C LEU A 269 13.23 -7.38 -4.23
N GLY A 270 13.78 -7.32 -5.45
CA GLY A 270 13.23 -8.00 -6.62
C GLY A 270 13.15 -9.51 -6.44
N LYS A 271 14.21 -10.17 -5.93
CA LYS A 271 14.21 -11.61 -5.72
C LYS A 271 13.20 -12.06 -4.65
N ILE A 272 13.07 -11.30 -3.56
CA ILE A 272 12.08 -11.57 -2.50
C ILE A 272 10.67 -11.44 -3.09
N SER A 273 10.38 -10.32 -3.76
CA SER A 273 9.10 -10.08 -4.43
C SER A 273 8.79 -11.17 -5.46
N GLY A 274 9.77 -11.58 -6.28
CA GLY A 274 9.60 -12.61 -7.30
C GLY A 274 9.19 -13.97 -6.76
N TRP A 275 9.82 -14.44 -5.68
CA TRP A 275 9.45 -15.70 -5.04
C TRP A 275 8.05 -15.63 -4.42
N MET A 276 7.75 -14.55 -3.71
CA MET A 276 6.44 -14.36 -3.08
C MET A 276 5.32 -14.22 -4.12
N LEU A 277 5.58 -13.51 -5.21
CA LEU A 277 4.65 -13.35 -6.32
C LEU A 277 4.41 -14.67 -7.06
N LEU A 278 5.46 -15.50 -7.22
CA LEU A 278 5.33 -16.84 -7.78
C LEU A 278 4.44 -17.72 -6.91
N VAL A 279 4.65 -17.74 -5.59
CA VAL A 279 3.80 -18.49 -4.65
C VAL A 279 2.36 -17.98 -4.70
N TYR A 280 2.17 -16.66 -4.66
CA TYR A 280 0.84 -16.05 -4.79
C TYR A 280 0.13 -16.47 -6.08
N VAL A 281 0.77 -16.31 -7.25
CA VAL A 281 0.11 -16.58 -8.54
C VAL A 281 -0.16 -18.07 -8.74
N MET A 282 0.69 -18.95 -8.21
CA MET A 282 0.43 -20.40 -8.22
C MET A 282 -0.83 -20.72 -7.40
N TRP A 283 -0.95 -20.17 -6.20
CA TRP A 283 -2.11 -20.42 -5.33
C TRP A 283 -3.36 -19.75 -5.88
N LYS A 284 -3.24 -18.55 -6.46
CA LYS A 284 -4.33 -17.87 -7.14
C LYS A 284 -4.81 -18.64 -8.37
N SER A 285 -3.89 -19.27 -9.12
CA SER A 285 -4.25 -20.11 -10.26
C SER A 285 -5.01 -21.35 -9.81
N LEU A 286 -4.57 -22.01 -8.74
CA LEU A 286 -5.26 -23.15 -8.16
C LEU A 286 -6.66 -22.77 -7.65
N ASP A 287 -6.77 -21.66 -6.91
CA ASP A 287 -8.06 -21.11 -6.45
C ASP A 287 -9.01 -20.85 -7.62
N THR A 288 -8.53 -20.18 -8.67
CA THR A 288 -9.33 -19.90 -9.85
C THR A 288 -9.77 -21.19 -10.56
N LEU A 289 -8.92 -22.21 -10.66
CA LEU A 289 -9.28 -23.50 -11.24
C LEU A 289 -10.34 -24.24 -10.40
N VAL A 290 -10.21 -24.23 -9.07
CA VAL A 290 -11.20 -24.82 -8.16
C VAL A 290 -12.54 -24.07 -8.27
N TRP A 291 -12.49 -22.74 -8.35
CA TRP A 291 -13.68 -21.91 -8.53
C TRP A 291 -14.38 -22.18 -9.87
N ILE A 292 -13.64 -22.22 -10.97
CA ILE A 292 -14.19 -22.49 -12.32
C ILE A 292 -14.85 -23.86 -12.39
N ASN A 293 -14.20 -24.89 -11.85
CA ASN A 293 -14.64 -26.28 -12.02
C ASN A 293 -15.56 -26.79 -10.90
N GLY A 294 -15.62 -26.08 -9.77
CA GLY A 294 -16.30 -26.56 -8.57
C GLY A 294 -17.23 -25.53 -7.95
N THR A 295 -16.67 -24.46 -7.38
CA THR A 295 -17.44 -23.51 -6.55
C THR A 295 -18.51 -22.77 -7.36
N SER A 296 -18.17 -22.23 -8.52
CA SER A 296 -19.11 -21.50 -9.37
C SER A 296 -20.23 -22.40 -9.90
N PRO A 297 -19.95 -23.57 -10.52
CA PRO A 297 -21.01 -24.48 -10.98
C PRO A 297 -21.93 -24.96 -9.86
N ARG A 298 -21.39 -25.26 -8.66
CA ARG A 298 -22.20 -25.63 -7.48
C ARG A 298 -23.13 -24.51 -7.02
N ALA A 299 -22.76 -23.26 -7.24
CA ALA A 299 -23.61 -22.09 -6.98
C ALA A 299 -24.63 -21.82 -8.10
N GLY A 300 -24.69 -22.66 -9.14
CA GLY A 300 -25.65 -22.56 -10.24
C GLY A 300 -25.19 -21.72 -11.44
N PHE A 301 -23.93 -21.28 -11.48
CA PHE A 301 -23.40 -20.44 -12.56
C PHE A 301 -22.18 -21.07 -13.21
N SER A 302 -22.17 -21.17 -14.54
CA SER A 302 -20.94 -21.47 -15.26
C SER A 302 -19.99 -20.26 -15.17
N ALA A 303 -18.72 -20.49 -14.87
CA ALA A 303 -17.76 -19.41 -14.67
C ALA A 303 -17.61 -18.51 -15.91
N PHE A 304 -17.81 -19.06 -17.11
CA PHE A 304 -17.78 -18.30 -18.37
C PHE A 304 -18.85 -17.18 -18.41
N ASN A 305 -19.99 -17.37 -17.73
CA ASN A 305 -21.08 -16.39 -17.73
C ASN A 305 -20.65 -15.04 -17.13
N PHE A 306 -19.71 -15.04 -16.17
CA PHE A 306 -19.18 -13.81 -15.58
C PHE A 306 -18.26 -13.00 -16.49
N TYR A 307 -17.89 -13.57 -17.65
CA TYR A 307 -16.98 -12.96 -18.61
C TYR A 307 -17.61 -12.72 -19.98
N GLN A 308 -18.94 -12.79 -20.08
CA GLN A 308 -19.68 -12.53 -21.33
C GLN A 308 -19.87 -11.03 -21.59
N SER A 309 -19.89 -10.21 -20.55
CA SER A 309 -20.10 -8.76 -20.68
C SER A 309 -18.87 -8.08 -21.30
N PRO A 310 -19.05 -7.19 -22.30
CA PRO A 310 -17.94 -6.58 -23.04
C PRO A 310 -16.84 -5.91 -22.18
N PRO A 311 -17.16 -5.21 -21.06
CA PRO A 311 -16.12 -4.57 -20.25
C PRO A 311 -15.21 -5.55 -19.48
N PHE A 312 -15.68 -6.76 -19.16
CA PHE A 312 -14.97 -7.72 -18.33
C PHE A 312 -14.91 -9.10 -18.96
N GLY A 313 -14.22 -9.21 -20.10
CA GLY A 313 -14.04 -10.48 -20.81
C GLY A 313 -13.02 -11.42 -20.16
N THR A 314 -12.85 -12.61 -20.74
CA THR A 314 -11.87 -13.62 -20.29
C THR A 314 -10.42 -13.14 -20.32
N TRP A 315 -10.14 -12.06 -21.08
CA TRP A 315 -8.85 -11.37 -21.08
C TRP A 315 -8.44 -10.88 -19.67
N VAL A 316 -9.40 -10.57 -18.79
CA VAL A 316 -9.12 -10.13 -17.41
C VAL A 316 -8.41 -11.24 -16.63
N LEU A 317 -8.85 -12.50 -16.77
CA LEU A 317 -8.18 -13.65 -16.15
C LEU A 317 -6.75 -13.83 -16.68
N PHE A 318 -6.58 -13.70 -17.99
CA PHE A 318 -5.25 -13.76 -18.61
C PHE A 318 -4.36 -12.62 -18.10
N ALA A 319 -4.90 -11.41 -18.01
CA ALA A 319 -4.17 -10.24 -17.53
C ALA A 319 -3.74 -10.43 -16.07
N GLU A 320 -4.66 -10.83 -15.19
CA GLU A 320 -4.41 -11.01 -13.76
C GLU A 320 -3.41 -12.14 -13.49
N ILE A 321 -3.59 -13.32 -14.10
CA ILE A 321 -2.79 -14.51 -13.81
C ILE A 321 -1.48 -14.52 -14.59
N VAL A 322 -1.52 -14.26 -15.90
CA VAL A 322 -0.36 -14.42 -16.77
C VAL A 322 0.42 -13.12 -16.86
N LEU A 323 -0.20 -12.05 -17.39
CA LEU A 323 0.49 -10.80 -17.70
C LEU A 323 1.05 -10.10 -16.47
N PHE A 324 0.24 -10.00 -15.41
CA PHE A 324 0.62 -9.30 -14.19
C PHE A 324 0.97 -10.22 -13.01
N GLY A 325 0.80 -11.55 -13.17
CA GLY A 325 1.19 -12.55 -12.18
C GLY A 325 2.48 -13.28 -12.57
N PHE A 326 2.38 -14.26 -13.46
CA PHE A 326 3.51 -15.11 -13.84
C PHE A 326 4.65 -14.36 -14.52
N ILE A 327 4.36 -13.46 -15.46
CA ILE A 327 5.40 -12.71 -16.19
C ILE A 327 6.32 -11.94 -15.23
N PRO A 328 5.82 -11.04 -14.35
CA PRO A 328 6.70 -10.34 -13.41
C PRO A 328 7.40 -11.27 -12.43
N ALA A 329 6.73 -12.33 -11.96
CA ALA A 329 7.35 -13.31 -11.04
C ALA A 329 8.57 -13.99 -11.70
N LEU A 330 8.41 -14.48 -12.93
CA LEU A 330 9.48 -15.12 -13.69
C LEU A 330 10.57 -14.11 -14.09
N MET A 331 10.22 -12.89 -14.45
CA MET A 331 11.20 -11.82 -14.73
C MET A 331 12.09 -11.51 -13.52
N LEU A 332 11.54 -11.53 -12.31
CA LEU A 332 12.29 -11.26 -11.07
C LEU A 332 13.19 -12.43 -10.65
N LEU A 333 12.93 -13.64 -11.14
CA LEU A 333 13.67 -14.86 -10.77
C LEU A 333 14.63 -15.35 -11.86
N HIS A 334 14.36 -15.02 -13.13
CA HIS A 334 15.14 -15.53 -14.25
C HIS A 334 16.55 -14.93 -14.30
N LYS A 335 17.58 -15.77 -14.52
CA LYS A 335 19.00 -15.41 -14.40
C LYS A 335 19.43 -14.18 -15.23
N ARG A 336 18.78 -13.94 -16.38
CA ARG A 336 19.14 -12.82 -17.29
C ARG A 336 18.54 -11.47 -16.87
N THR A 337 17.44 -11.49 -16.13
CA THR A 337 16.65 -10.29 -15.77
C THR A 337 16.73 -9.98 -14.28
N ALA A 338 16.80 -11.02 -13.44
CA ALA A 338 16.96 -10.91 -12.00
C ALA A 338 18.22 -10.09 -11.65
N GLY A 339 18.07 -9.15 -10.71
CA GLY A 339 19.16 -8.28 -10.26
C GLY A 339 19.47 -7.10 -11.18
N ARG A 340 18.96 -7.06 -12.41
CA ARG A 340 19.12 -5.90 -13.29
C ARG A 340 18.04 -4.87 -13.00
N ARG A 341 18.46 -3.69 -12.57
CA ARG A 341 17.56 -2.63 -12.09
C ARG A 341 16.38 -2.31 -13.03
N PRO A 342 16.54 -2.10 -14.36
CA PRO A 342 15.40 -1.81 -15.23
C PRO A 342 14.34 -2.91 -15.23
N PHE A 343 14.77 -4.18 -15.29
CA PHE A 343 13.86 -5.32 -15.29
C PHE A 343 13.18 -5.53 -13.94
N VAL A 344 13.89 -5.28 -12.84
CA VAL A 344 13.29 -5.29 -11.49
C VAL A 344 12.19 -4.24 -11.39
N LEU A 345 12.42 -3.02 -11.88
CA LEU A 345 11.42 -1.96 -11.82
C LEU A 345 10.23 -2.23 -12.73
N ILE A 346 10.44 -2.73 -13.96
CA ILE A 346 9.35 -3.11 -14.86
C ILE A 346 8.51 -4.23 -14.22
N ALA A 347 9.14 -5.28 -13.73
CA ALA A 347 8.43 -6.39 -13.10
C ALA A 347 7.71 -5.98 -11.80
N ALA A 348 8.32 -5.10 -10.99
CA ALA A 348 7.66 -4.53 -9.82
C ALA A 348 6.42 -3.70 -10.19
N ALA A 349 6.49 -2.89 -11.27
CA ALA A 349 5.36 -2.11 -11.75
C ALA A 349 4.23 -3.03 -12.26
N LEU A 350 4.56 -4.06 -13.03
CA LEU A 350 3.60 -5.07 -13.49
C LEU A 350 2.96 -5.81 -12.31
N GLY A 351 3.74 -6.21 -11.30
CA GLY A 351 3.19 -6.87 -10.10
C GLY A 351 2.25 -5.95 -9.30
N CYS A 352 2.62 -4.68 -9.10
CA CYS A 352 1.74 -3.70 -8.46
C CYS A 352 0.45 -3.48 -9.27
N ALA A 353 0.56 -3.39 -10.59
CA ALA A 353 -0.60 -3.29 -11.49
C ALA A 353 -1.48 -4.54 -11.41
N GLY A 354 -0.91 -5.74 -11.28
CA GLY A 354 -1.64 -6.99 -11.09
C GLY A 354 -2.45 -7.05 -9.80
N VAL A 355 -1.86 -6.58 -8.70
CA VAL A 355 -2.59 -6.49 -7.42
C VAL A 355 -3.68 -5.42 -7.50
N ALA A 356 -3.41 -4.25 -8.10
CA ALA A 356 -4.44 -3.25 -8.35
C ALA A 356 -5.58 -3.81 -9.21
N LEU A 357 -5.27 -4.54 -10.28
CA LEU A 357 -6.26 -5.22 -11.12
C LEU A 357 -7.07 -6.24 -10.30
N ASN A 358 -6.42 -7.05 -9.46
CA ASN A 358 -7.12 -7.98 -8.58
C ASN A 358 -8.10 -7.25 -7.62
N ARG A 359 -7.67 -6.13 -7.02
CA ARG A 359 -8.55 -5.33 -6.16
C ARG A 359 -9.73 -4.77 -6.94
N PHE A 360 -9.49 -4.24 -8.14
CA PHE A 360 -10.54 -3.77 -9.04
C PHE A 360 -11.53 -4.88 -9.44
N VAL A 361 -11.03 -6.07 -9.74
CA VAL A 361 -11.87 -7.22 -10.11
C VAL A 361 -12.75 -7.63 -8.93
N LEU A 362 -12.19 -7.75 -7.73
CA LEU A 362 -12.97 -8.16 -6.57
C LEU A 362 -13.93 -7.08 -6.06
N THR A 363 -13.66 -5.80 -6.32
CA THR A 363 -14.57 -4.71 -5.99
C THR A 363 -15.54 -4.41 -7.12
N ILE A 364 -15.09 -3.76 -8.19
CA ILE A 364 -15.92 -3.18 -9.24
C ILE A 364 -16.58 -4.26 -10.10
N GLN A 365 -15.80 -5.24 -10.59
CA GLN A 365 -16.39 -6.29 -11.44
C GLN A 365 -17.40 -7.13 -10.66
N THR A 366 -17.10 -7.51 -9.41
CA THR A 366 -18.06 -8.23 -8.55
C THR A 366 -19.39 -7.48 -8.39
N LEU A 367 -19.34 -6.16 -8.20
CA LEU A 367 -20.54 -5.34 -8.04
C LEU A 367 -21.26 -5.08 -9.36
N ALA A 368 -20.54 -5.02 -10.48
CA ALA A 368 -21.10 -4.83 -11.82
C ALA A 368 -21.94 -6.02 -12.31
N LEU A 369 -21.61 -7.23 -11.87
CA LEU A 369 -22.26 -8.45 -12.33
C LEU A 369 -23.67 -8.62 -11.76
N PRO A 370 -24.62 -9.13 -12.58
CA PRO A 370 -25.99 -9.37 -12.16
C PRO A 370 -26.08 -10.43 -11.06
N THR A 371 -26.91 -10.15 -10.05
CA THR A 371 -27.16 -11.06 -8.93
C THR A 371 -28.51 -11.75 -9.02
N LEU A 372 -29.44 -11.18 -9.79
CA LEU A 372 -30.80 -11.70 -9.96
C LEU A 372 -31.07 -11.90 -11.47
N PRO A 373 -32.01 -12.78 -11.85
CA PRO A 373 -32.27 -13.07 -13.27
C PRO A 373 -32.76 -11.86 -14.09
N PHE A 374 -33.36 -10.88 -13.42
CA PHE A 374 -33.89 -9.64 -14.02
C PHE A 374 -32.97 -8.44 -13.82
N ASP A 375 -31.78 -8.67 -13.24
CA ASP A 375 -30.80 -7.62 -12.95
C ASP A 375 -29.85 -7.47 -14.13
N GLU A 376 -29.47 -6.23 -14.42
CA GLU A 376 -28.62 -5.92 -15.57
C GLU A 376 -27.15 -5.80 -15.16
N PHE A 377 -26.29 -5.99 -16.15
CA PHE A 377 -24.89 -5.63 -16.01
C PHE A 377 -24.76 -4.10 -15.96
N MET A 378 -24.06 -3.57 -14.97
CA MET A 378 -23.87 -2.13 -14.81
C MET A 378 -22.40 -1.74 -14.83
N THR A 379 -22.10 -0.54 -15.30
CA THR A 379 -20.76 0.04 -15.26
C THR A 379 -20.70 1.13 -14.19
N TYR A 380 -19.50 1.37 -13.68
CA TYR A 380 -19.25 2.38 -12.67
C TYR A 380 -18.12 3.30 -13.13
N ALA A 381 -18.35 4.59 -13.01
CA ALA A 381 -17.35 5.63 -13.24
C ALA A 381 -17.35 6.57 -12.03
N PRO A 382 -16.19 6.84 -11.43
CA PRO A 382 -16.12 7.68 -10.24
C PRO A 382 -16.53 9.12 -10.52
N SER A 383 -17.11 9.77 -9.52
CA SER A 383 -17.32 11.21 -9.56
C SER A 383 -15.99 11.96 -9.42
N TRP A 384 -16.04 13.27 -9.69
CA TRP A 384 -14.85 14.10 -9.48
C TRP A 384 -14.50 14.17 -7.99
N GLN A 385 -15.49 14.12 -7.09
CA GLN A 385 -15.27 14.14 -5.64
C GLN A 385 -14.48 12.91 -5.20
N GLU A 386 -14.88 11.72 -5.67
CA GLU A 386 -14.18 10.46 -5.39
C GLU A 386 -12.73 10.52 -5.90
N SER A 387 -12.56 11.01 -7.12
CA SER A 387 -11.25 11.13 -7.77
C SER A 387 -10.32 12.10 -7.02
N PHE A 388 -10.81 13.30 -6.69
CA PHE A 388 -10.00 14.32 -6.01
C PHE A 388 -9.69 13.97 -4.56
N ALA A 389 -10.61 13.32 -3.85
CA ALA A 389 -10.35 12.86 -2.49
C ALA A 389 -9.27 11.76 -2.47
N PHE A 390 -9.29 10.82 -3.42
CA PHE A 390 -8.17 9.89 -3.57
C PHE A 390 -6.85 10.60 -3.93
N LEU A 391 -6.89 11.55 -4.88
CA LEU A 391 -5.71 12.33 -5.24
C LEU A 391 -5.15 13.14 -4.05
N ALA A 392 -5.99 13.54 -3.09
CA ALA A 392 -5.54 14.13 -1.84
C ALA A 392 -4.72 13.14 -0.98
N VAL A 393 -5.05 11.85 -0.96
CA VAL A 393 -4.22 10.83 -0.29
C VAL A 393 -2.85 10.72 -0.95
N VAL A 394 -2.80 10.72 -2.29
CA VAL A 394 -1.55 10.72 -3.04
C VAL A 394 -0.74 11.99 -2.72
N ALA A 395 -1.37 13.15 -2.72
CA ALA A 395 -0.74 14.42 -2.39
C ALA A 395 -0.21 14.46 -0.95
N TYR A 396 -1.01 14.01 0.02
CA TYR A 396 -0.62 13.83 1.41
C TYR A 396 0.61 12.92 1.52
N GLY A 397 0.61 11.79 0.82
CA GLY A 397 1.74 10.88 0.78
C GLY A 397 3.01 11.52 0.23
N VAL A 398 2.91 12.24 -0.91
CA VAL A 398 4.07 12.93 -1.49
C VAL A 398 4.59 14.03 -0.57
N ILE A 399 3.71 14.80 0.07
CA ILE A 399 4.09 15.85 1.03
C ILE A 399 4.81 15.24 2.23
N LEU A 400 4.20 14.25 2.89
CA LEU A 400 4.76 13.63 4.09
C LEU A 400 6.08 12.89 3.79
N TYR A 401 6.16 12.19 2.65
CA TYR A 401 7.39 11.54 2.22
C TYR A 401 8.48 12.56 1.86
N SER A 402 8.14 13.66 1.18
CA SER A 402 9.08 14.74 0.83
C SER A 402 9.64 15.43 2.06
N LEU A 403 8.80 15.69 3.07
CA LEU A 403 9.22 16.24 4.36
C LEU A 403 10.13 15.25 5.11
N SER A 404 9.73 13.97 5.13
CA SER A 404 10.51 12.90 5.76
C SER A 404 11.88 12.74 5.09
N TYR A 405 11.96 12.79 3.75
CA TYR A 405 13.22 12.72 3.02
C TYR A 405 14.13 13.94 3.26
N ARG A 406 13.53 15.13 3.41
CA ARG A 406 14.27 16.36 3.63
C ARG A 406 14.88 16.43 5.03
N TYR A 407 14.11 16.08 6.05
CA TYR A 407 14.47 16.31 7.45
C TYR A 407 14.90 15.06 8.22
N LEU A 408 14.52 13.86 7.77
CA LEU A 408 14.85 12.60 8.42
C LEU A 408 15.91 11.82 7.62
N THR A 409 16.49 10.81 8.27
CA THR A 409 17.48 9.93 7.64
C THR A 409 16.79 8.69 7.07
N LEU A 410 16.13 8.84 5.91
CA LEU A 410 15.37 7.74 5.29
C LEU A 410 16.25 6.64 4.68
N PHE A 411 17.42 7.00 4.13
CA PHE A 411 18.32 6.07 3.48
C PHE A 411 19.68 6.10 4.16
N PRO A 412 20.00 5.13 5.04
CA PRO A 412 21.27 5.12 5.75
C PRO A 412 22.51 5.12 4.84
N GLN A 413 22.40 4.48 3.67
CA GLN A 413 23.48 4.39 2.68
C GLN A 413 23.70 5.68 1.86
N GLU A 414 22.77 6.65 1.93
CA GLU A 414 22.86 7.87 1.11
C GLU A 414 24.18 8.61 1.35
N ARG A 415 24.61 8.69 2.61
CA ARG A 415 25.83 9.40 2.99
C ARG A 415 27.05 8.77 2.33
N ASP A 416 27.25 7.47 2.52
CA ASP A 416 28.41 6.75 2.03
C ASP A 416 28.48 6.75 0.50
N LEU A 417 27.34 6.59 -0.17
CA LEU A 417 27.24 6.64 -1.64
C LEU A 417 27.49 8.04 -2.21
N SER A 418 27.20 9.10 -1.43
CA SER A 418 27.47 10.48 -1.83
C SER A 418 28.94 10.90 -1.65
N GLU A 419 29.67 10.19 -0.80
CA GLU A 419 31.10 10.37 -0.53
C GLU A 419 31.93 9.59 -1.59
N ASN A 420 31.56 8.35 -1.92
CA ASN A 420 32.26 7.53 -2.93
C ASN A 420 32.22 8.06 -4.38
N LYS A 421 31.30 8.96 -4.73
CA LYS A 421 31.31 9.66 -6.04
C LYS A 421 32.39 10.75 -6.15
N ARG A 422 33.16 10.98 -5.08
CA ARG A 422 34.14 12.09 -4.99
C ARG A 422 35.59 11.63 -4.93
N GLY A 423 35.84 10.33 -4.72
CA GLY A 423 37.12 9.68 -5.03
C GLY A 423 37.06 9.17 -6.45
#